data_AF-A0A352F5J8-F1
#
_entry.id   AF-A0A352F5J8-F1
#
_cell.length_a   1.000
_cell.length_b   1.000
_cell.length_c   1.000
_cell.angle_alpha   90.00
_cell.angle_beta   90.00
_cell.angle_gamma   90.00
#
_symmetry.space_group_name_H-M   'P 1'
#
loop_
_entity.id
_entity.type
_entity.pdbx_description
1 polymer ?
#
loop_
_entity_poly.entity_id
_entity_poly.type
_entity_poly.pdbx_seq_one_letter_code
_entity_poly.pdbx_strand_id
1 'polypeptide(L)'
;MTEDWAGKETNTHQDHVIAHVIGATVIGYFILDEVLHVLLDIGFVWSMFVDGEMGLLPHPVATAELAVSDQTRSEIQADIDALLAHKLHAEQLRHLTQPQVECVITEVNFFANGDRRRLVVTGENANLTIETSIETAEIRVYEF
;
A
#
# COMPACT_ATOMS: atom_id res chain seq x y z
N MET A 1 11.55 -0.82 -24.36
CA MET A 1 11.43 -2.28 -24.18
C MET A 1 10.20 -2.49 -23.31
N THR A 2 9.13 -3.04 -23.88
CA THR A 2 7.97 -3.49 -23.11
C THR A 2 8.42 -4.67 -22.29
N GLU A 3 8.63 -4.47 -20.99
CA GLU A 3 8.80 -5.59 -20.07
C GLU A 3 7.58 -6.50 -20.20
N ASP A 4 7.80 -7.79 -20.44
CA ASP A 4 6.72 -8.75 -20.67
C ASP A 4 6.16 -9.18 -19.32
N TRP A 5 5.13 -8.46 -18.86
CA TRP A 5 4.45 -8.73 -17.60
C TRP A 5 3.33 -9.74 -17.85
N ALA A 6 3.44 -10.90 -17.21
CA ALA A 6 2.39 -11.92 -17.27
C ALA A 6 1.42 -11.74 -16.10
N GLY A 7 0.12 -11.85 -16.37
CA GLY A 7 -0.89 -11.90 -15.32
C GLY A 7 -0.60 -13.08 -14.39
N LYS A 8 -0.61 -12.81 -13.08
CA LYS A 8 -0.36 -13.81 -12.05
C LYS A 8 -1.64 -14.02 -11.26
N GLU A 9 -2.09 -15.26 -11.20
CA GLU A 9 -3.23 -15.63 -10.36
C GLU A 9 -2.92 -15.35 -8.89
N THR A 10 -3.89 -14.76 -8.21
CA THR A 10 -3.92 -14.54 -6.78
C THR A 10 -4.36 -15.82 -6.07
N ASN A 11 -3.90 -16.00 -4.84
CA ASN A 11 -4.37 -17.09 -3.98
C ASN A 11 -5.66 -16.67 -3.23
N THR A 12 -6.32 -17.63 -2.57
CA THR A 12 -7.57 -17.38 -1.83
C THR A 12 -7.44 -16.27 -0.78
N HIS A 13 -6.29 -16.13 -0.13
CA HIS A 13 -6.07 -15.08 0.85
C HIS A 13 -5.95 -13.70 0.19
N GLN A 14 -5.18 -13.62 -0.91
CA GLN A 14 -5.03 -12.39 -1.70
C GLN A 14 -6.37 -11.96 -2.29
N ASP A 15 -7.17 -12.89 -2.84
CA ASP A 15 -8.53 -12.60 -3.32
C ASP A 15 -9.41 -12.02 -2.23
N HIS A 16 -9.32 -12.57 -1.01
CA HIS A 16 -10.06 -12.09 0.14
C HIS A 16 -9.63 -10.68 0.54
N VAL A 17 -8.33 -10.40 0.57
CA VAL A 17 -7.81 -9.05 0.85
C VAL A 17 -8.25 -8.07 -0.23
N ILE A 18 -8.10 -8.41 -1.51
CA ILE A 18 -8.51 -7.58 -2.64
C ILE A 18 -10.01 -7.25 -2.56
N ALA A 19 -10.85 -8.23 -2.25
CA ALA A 19 -12.29 -8.00 -2.08
C ALA A 19 -12.61 -7.00 -0.95
N HIS A 20 -11.76 -6.90 0.09
CA HIS A 20 -11.93 -5.91 1.16
C HIS A 20 -11.42 -4.52 0.79
N VAL A 21 -10.40 -4.42 -0.06
CA VAL A 21 -9.82 -3.11 -0.43
C VAL A 21 -10.56 -2.46 -1.61
N ILE A 22 -11.27 -3.25 -2.43
CA ILE A 22 -12.15 -2.69 -3.47
C ILE A 22 -13.25 -1.84 -2.82
N GLY A 23 -13.39 -0.61 -3.31
CA GLY A 23 -14.31 0.41 -2.79
C GLY A 23 -13.73 1.26 -1.67
N ALA A 24 -12.55 0.93 -1.14
CA ALA A 24 -11.84 1.77 -0.18
C ALA A 24 -10.98 2.83 -0.91
N THR A 25 -10.70 3.92 -0.21
CA THR A 25 -9.88 5.03 -0.73
C THR A 25 -8.48 4.97 -0.15
N VAL A 26 -7.46 5.03 -1.00
CA VAL A 26 -6.07 5.20 -0.54
C VAL A 26 -5.90 6.62 -0.02
N ILE A 27 -5.54 6.77 1.26
CA ILE A 27 -5.35 8.07 1.91
C ILE A 27 -3.91 8.35 2.33
N GLY A 28 -3.05 7.33 2.33
CA GLY A 28 -1.62 7.49 2.55
C GLY A 28 -0.87 6.18 2.38
N TYR A 29 0.46 6.25 2.27
CA TYR A 29 1.31 5.07 2.26
C TYR A 29 2.71 5.37 2.81
N PHE A 30 3.42 4.33 3.24
CA PHE A 30 4.82 4.40 3.64
C PHE A 30 5.50 3.05 3.38
N ILE A 31 6.82 3.05 3.24
CA ILE A 31 7.61 1.83 3.03
C ILE A 31 8.49 1.61 4.26
N LEU A 32 8.43 0.41 4.83
CA LEU A 32 9.25 0.00 5.97
C LEU A 32 9.65 -1.46 5.80
N ASP A 33 10.92 -1.80 6.06
CA ASP A 33 11.42 -3.18 6.08
C ASP A 33 10.98 -4.02 4.86
N GLU A 34 11.10 -3.45 3.65
CA GLU A 34 10.74 -4.14 2.40
C GLU A 34 9.23 -4.44 2.29
N VAL A 35 8.40 -3.70 3.01
CA VAL A 35 6.94 -3.78 2.94
C VAL A 35 6.37 -2.41 2.63
N LEU A 36 5.46 -2.36 1.65
CA LEU A 36 4.64 -1.18 1.40
C LEU A 36 3.39 -1.27 2.27
N HIS A 37 3.18 -0.28 3.12
CA HIS A 37 1.98 -0.14 3.93
C HIS A 37 1.11 0.98 3.35
N VAL A 38 -0.10 0.63 2.93
CA VAL A 38 -1.09 1.56 2.38
C VAL A 38 -2.22 1.73 3.38
N LEU A 39 -2.46 2.98 3.81
CA LEU A 39 -3.56 3.34 4.67
C LEU A 39 -4.82 3.60 3.83
N LEU A 40 -5.91 2.93 4.22
CA LEU A 40 -7.23 3.07 3.64
C LEU A 40 -8.16 3.88 4.55
N ASP A 41 -9.07 4.64 3.95
CA ASP A 41 -10.12 5.41 4.64
C ASP A 41 -11.01 4.59 5.58
N ILE A 42 -11.16 3.29 5.31
CA ILE A 42 -11.86 2.34 6.18
C ILE A 42 -11.12 1.98 7.49
N GLY A 43 -9.95 2.58 7.75
CA GLY A 43 -9.17 2.37 8.98
C GLY A 43 -8.32 1.09 8.97
N PHE A 44 -8.03 0.56 7.79
CA PHE A 44 -7.18 -0.60 7.60
C PHE A 44 -5.87 -0.21 6.92
N VAL A 45 -4.81 -0.95 7.24
CA VAL A 45 -3.50 -0.88 6.58
C VAL A 45 -3.35 -2.13 5.73
N TRP A 46 -3.30 -1.90 4.42
CA TRP A 46 -3.00 -2.93 3.43
C TRP A 46 -1.49 -2.99 3.22
N SER A 47 -0.89 -4.11 3.60
CA SER A 47 0.55 -4.35 3.50
C SER A 47 0.85 -5.23 2.29
N MET A 48 1.88 -4.88 1.53
CA MET A 48 2.35 -5.62 0.36
C MET A 48 3.83 -5.91 0.47
N PHE A 49 4.17 -7.19 0.38
CA PHE A 49 5.54 -7.69 0.52
C PHE A 49 6.23 -7.78 -0.84
N VAL A 50 7.56 -7.86 -0.85
CA VAL A 50 8.36 -7.92 -2.09
C VAL A 50 8.04 -9.10 -3.00
N ASP A 51 7.56 -10.20 -2.45
CA ASP A 51 7.15 -11.38 -3.21
C ASP A 51 5.72 -11.30 -3.77
N GLY A 52 5.00 -10.24 -3.38
CA GLY A 52 3.62 -9.93 -3.74
C GLY A 52 2.58 -10.58 -2.82
N GLU A 53 3.00 -11.20 -1.71
CA GLU A 53 2.06 -11.47 -0.63
C GLU A 53 1.45 -10.15 -0.12
N MET A 54 0.27 -10.26 0.45
CA MET A 54 -0.44 -9.11 0.99
C MET A 54 -1.15 -9.47 2.28
N GLY A 55 -1.26 -8.49 3.17
CA GLY A 55 -1.98 -8.60 4.42
C GLY A 55 -2.85 -7.37 4.64
N LEU A 56 -3.93 -7.53 5.41
CA LEU A 56 -4.83 -6.43 5.75
C LEU A 56 -5.12 -6.48 7.23
N LEU A 57 -4.72 -5.43 7.95
CA LEU A 57 -4.89 -5.34 9.39
C LEU A 57 -5.50 -3.98 9.78
N PRO A 58 -6.31 -3.91 10.85
CA PRO A 58 -6.73 -2.63 11.41
C PRO A 58 -5.51 -1.78 11.78
N HIS A 59 -5.59 -0.47 11.55
CA HIS A 59 -4.44 0.42 11.74
C HIS A 59 -3.74 0.34 13.12
N PRO A 60 -4.43 0.15 14.27
CA PRO A 60 -3.75 0.04 15.57
C PRO A 60 -2.96 -1.26 15.73
N VAL A 61 -3.38 -2.33 15.05
CA VAL A 61 -2.68 -3.62 15.06
C VAL A 61 -1.46 -3.53 14.15
N ALA A 62 -1.64 -3.01 12.94
CA ALA A 62 -0.55 -2.82 11.99
C ALA A 62 0.58 -1.96 12.57
N THR A 63 0.28 -0.84 13.23
CA THR A 63 1.30 0.02 13.84
C THR A 63 2.02 -0.62 15.03
N ALA A 64 1.30 -1.43 15.82
CA ALA A 64 1.88 -2.12 16.97
C ALA A 64 2.88 -3.21 16.55
N GLU A 65 2.67 -3.85 15.40
CA GLU A 65 3.53 -4.90 14.87
C GLU A 65 4.79 -4.37 14.15
N LEU A 66 4.86 -3.07 13.86
CA LEU A 66 6.05 -2.46 13.25
C LEU A 66 7.28 -2.61 14.15
N ALA A 67 8.36 -3.11 13.55
CA ALA A 67 9.66 -3.32 14.18
C ALA A 67 10.49 -2.00 14.24
N VAL A 68 9.88 -0.92 14.73
CA VAL A 68 10.48 0.41 14.83
C VAL A 68 10.61 0.88 16.28
N SER A 69 11.34 1.98 16.48
CA SER A 69 11.40 2.64 17.80
C SER A 69 10.03 3.15 18.24
N ASP A 70 9.79 3.23 19.56
CA ASP A 70 8.53 3.77 20.10
C ASP A 70 8.24 5.20 19.63
N GLN A 71 9.30 6.00 19.43
CA GLN A 71 9.17 7.34 18.87
C GLN A 71 8.65 7.30 17.43
N THR A 72 9.29 6.52 16.55
CA THR A 72 8.87 6.35 15.16
C THR A 72 7.45 5.81 15.07
N ARG A 73 7.11 4.81 15.89
CA ARG A 73 5.75 4.25 15.95
C ARG A 73 4.73 5.34 16.32
N SER A 74 5.04 6.16 17.31
CA SER A 74 4.16 7.25 17.74
C SER A 74 3.97 8.31 16.64
N GLU A 75 5.01 8.60 15.87
CA GLU A 75 4.93 9.53 14.74
C GLU A 75 4.10 8.95 13.58
N ILE A 76 4.29 7.67 13.23
CA ILE A 76 3.45 6.97 12.23
C ILE A 76 1.99 6.96 12.67
N GLN A 77 1.73 6.69 13.94
CA GLN A 77 0.36 6.68 14.46
C GLN A 77 -0.28 8.07 14.42
N ALA A 78 0.47 9.13 14.75
CA ALA A 78 -0.01 10.50 14.63
C ALA A 78 -0.34 10.88 13.18
N ASP A 79 0.49 10.48 12.22
CA ASP A 79 0.24 10.68 10.79
C ASP A 79 -1.03 9.94 10.33
N ILE A 80 -1.21 8.68 10.75
CA ILE A 80 -2.41 7.87 10.45
C ILE A 80 -3.67 8.53 11.02
N ASP A 81 -3.66 8.88 12.30
CA ASP A 81 -4.81 9.50 12.98
C ASP A 81 -5.19 10.83 12.31
N ALA A 82 -4.19 11.59 11.87
CA ALA A 82 -4.40 12.83 11.15
C ALA A 82 -5.05 12.65 9.78
N LEU A 83 -4.58 11.66 9.00
CA LEU A 83 -5.13 11.33 7.69
C LEU A 83 -6.57 10.82 7.80
N LEU A 84 -6.84 9.90 8.74
CA LEU A 84 -8.19 9.37 8.99
C LEU A 84 -9.16 10.44 9.50
N ALA A 85 -8.67 11.41 10.27
CA ALA A 85 -9.49 12.51 10.73
C ALA A 85 -9.72 13.61 9.67
N HIS A 86 -9.11 13.50 8.48
CA HIS A 86 -9.04 14.54 7.45
C HIS A 86 -8.54 15.88 7.99
N LYS A 87 -7.59 15.85 8.94
CA LYS A 87 -7.17 17.04 9.71
C LYS A 87 -5.86 17.67 9.24
N LEU A 88 -5.07 17.01 8.39
CA LEU A 88 -3.77 17.53 7.92
C LEU A 88 -3.67 17.57 6.40
N HIS A 89 -2.89 18.54 5.91
CA HIS A 89 -2.35 18.57 4.55
C HIS A 89 -1.01 17.82 4.52
N ALA A 90 -0.68 17.19 3.38
CA ALA A 90 0.53 16.38 3.15
C ALA A 90 1.84 16.94 3.72
N GLU A 91 1.99 18.26 3.79
CA GLU A 91 3.20 18.96 4.26
C GLU A 91 3.51 18.79 5.76
N GLN A 92 2.59 18.19 6.52
CA GLN A 92 2.73 18.01 7.98
C GLN A 92 3.02 16.55 8.39
N LEU A 93 3.02 15.62 7.43
CA LEU A 93 3.31 14.20 7.69
C LEU A 93 4.82 13.98 7.82
N ARG A 94 5.22 13.12 8.75
CA ARG A 94 6.64 12.81 9.01
C ARG A 94 7.12 11.55 8.30
N HIS A 95 6.24 10.55 8.21
CA HIS A 95 6.56 9.23 7.67
C HIS A 95 5.63 8.81 6.54
N LEU A 96 4.37 9.24 6.58
CA LEU A 96 3.41 8.89 5.55
C LEU A 96 3.49 9.86 4.37
N THR A 97 3.34 9.32 3.17
CA THR A 97 3.11 10.08 1.94
C THR A 97 1.61 10.05 1.64
N GLN A 98 1.01 11.22 1.42
CA GLN A 98 -0.36 11.32 0.93
C GLN A 98 -0.35 11.15 -0.59
N PRO A 99 -1.25 10.35 -1.19
CA PRO A 99 -1.36 10.28 -2.64
C PRO A 99 -1.72 11.65 -3.21
N GLN A 100 -1.20 11.96 -4.40
CA GLN A 100 -1.42 13.24 -5.08
C GLN A 100 -2.86 13.41 -5.56
N VAL A 101 -3.55 12.29 -5.79
CA VAL A 101 -4.92 12.23 -6.28
C VAL A 101 -5.69 11.18 -5.48
N GLU A 102 -6.97 11.45 -5.25
CA GLU A 102 -7.86 10.50 -4.59
C GLU A 102 -8.03 9.22 -5.42
N CYS A 103 -7.68 8.08 -4.83
CA CYS A 103 -7.72 6.77 -5.48
C CYS A 103 -8.72 5.88 -4.74
N VAL A 104 -9.99 5.94 -5.17
CA VAL A 104 -11.03 4.98 -4.76
C VAL A 104 -10.83 3.71 -5.57
N ILE A 105 -10.45 2.62 -4.92
CA ILE A 105 -10.01 1.39 -5.58
C ILE A 105 -11.20 0.71 -6.27
N THR A 106 -11.09 0.52 -7.58
CA THR A 106 -12.11 -0.17 -8.39
C THR A 106 -11.64 -1.55 -8.85
N GLU A 107 -10.34 -1.72 -9.04
CA GLU A 107 -9.74 -2.96 -9.52
C GLU A 107 -8.32 -3.11 -9.00
N VAL A 108 -7.89 -4.34 -8.76
CA VAL A 108 -6.51 -4.68 -8.40
C VAL A 108 -6.05 -5.82 -9.30
N ASN A 109 -5.03 -5.55 -10.11
CA ASN A 109 -4.44 -6.51 -11.03
C ASN A 109 -3.03 -6.89 -10.60
N PHE A 110 -2.70 -8.18 -10.67
CA PHE A 110 -1.40 -8.70 -10.24
C PHE A 110 -0.63 -9.33 -11.40
N PHE A 111 0.64 -8.95 -11.52
CA PHE A 111 1.53 -9.39 -12.59
C PHE A 111 2.88 -9.82 -12.02
N ALA A 112 3.55 -10.70 -12.76
CA ALA A 112 4.92 -11.12 -12.46
C ALA A 112 5.79 -11.12 -13.71
N ASN A 113 7.08 -10.85 -13.50
CA ASN A 113 8.12 -11.00 -14.50
C ASN A 113 9.42 -11.42 -13.78
N GLY A 114 9.74 -12.72 -13.85
CA GLY A 114 10.85 -13.31 -13.09
C GLY A 114 10.71 -13.05 -11.57
N ASP A 115 11.70 -12.38 -11.00
CA ASP A 115 11.76 -12.03 -9.57
C ASP A 115 11.03 -10.72 -9.23
N ARG A 116 10.40 -10.08 -10.22
CA ARG A 116 9.62 -8.86 -10.00
C ARG A 116 8.14 -9.17 -9.89
N ARG A 117 7.45 -8.36 -9.09
CA ARG A 117 5.99 -8.32 -9.03
C ARG A 117 5.53 -6.92 -9.37
N ARG A 118 4.33 -6.85 -9.94
CA ARG A 118 3.65 -5.59 -10.18
C ARG A 118 2.21 -5.75 -9.73
N LEU A 119 1.78 -4.88 -8.84
CA LEU A 119 0.39 -4.69 -8.50
C LEU A 119 -0.08 -3.38 -9.13
N VAL A 120 -1.14 -3.45 -9.92
CA VAL A 120 -1.78 -2.28 -10.52
C VAL A 120 -3.12 -2.09 -9.84
N VAL A 121 -3.21 -1.06 -9.01
CA VAL A 121 -4.42 -0.63 -8.35
C VAL A 121 -5.05 0.45 -9.21
N THR A 122 -6.22 0.15 -9.75
CA THR A 122 -6.98 1.08 -10.60
C THR A 122 -7.99 1.79 -9.75
N GLY A 123 -7.95 3.11 -9.74
CA GLY A 123 -8.91 3.95 -9.02
C GLY A 123 -9.80 4.76 -9.97
N GLU A 124 -10.84 5.38 -9.41
CA GLU A 124 -11.77 6.20 -10.21
C GLU A 124 -11.08 7.39 -10.91
N ASN A 125 -10.16 8.06 -10.21
CA ASN A 125 -9.50 9.30 -10.69
C ASN A 125 -7.98 9.17 -10.86
N ALA A 126 -7.37 8.11 -10.34
CA ALA A 126 -5.94 7.87 -10.40
C ALA A 126 -5.64 6.38 -10.27
N ASN A 127 -4.48 5.98 -10.78
CA ASN A 127 -3.98 4.64 -10.65
C ASN A 127 -2.70 4.64 -9.82
N LEU A 128 -2.52 3.56 -9.06
CA LEU A 128 -1.31 3.30 -8.29
C LEU A 128 -0.68 2.03 -8.81
N THR A 129 0.53 2.15 -9.37
CA THR A 129 1.34 0.98 -9.74
C THR A 129 2.43 0.77 -8.72
N ILE A 130 2.47 -0.43 -8.17
CA ILE A 130 3.45 -0.86 -7.18
C ILE A 130 4.29 -1.94 -7.83
N GLU A 131 5.59 -1.69 -7.93
CA GLU A 131 6.54 -2.66 -8.44
C GLU A 131 7.48 -3.08 -7.33
N THR A 132 7.66 -4.38 -7.19
CA THR A 132 8.58 -4.96 -6.24
C THR A 132 9.60 -5.85 -6.93
N SER A 133 10.76 -6.02 -6.30
CA SER A 133 11.83 -6.91 -6.74
C SER A 133 12.29 -7.76 -5.57
N ILE A 134 12.12 -9.08 -5.68
CA ILE A 134 12.56 -10.03 -4.66
C ILE A 134 14.10 -10.04 -4.56
N GLU A 135 14.79 -9.92 -5.69
CA GLU A 135 16.26 -9.96 -5.74
C GLU A 135 16.90 -8.74 -5.04
N THR A 136 16.32 -7.56 -5.22
CA THR A 136 16.90 -6.30 -4.73
C THR A 136 16.19 -5.73 -3.51
N ALA A 137 15.12 -6.39 -3.04
CA ALA A 137 14.23 -5.90 -1.99
C ALA A 137 13.64 -4.50 -2.26
N GLU A 138 13.60 -4.10 -3.52
CA GLU A 138 13.17 -2.76 -3.90
C GLU A 138 11.66 -2.70 -4.06
N ILE A 139 11.04 -1.62 -3.55
CA ILE A 139 9.65 -1.26 -3.77
C ILE A 139 9.60 0.11 -4.42
N ARG A 140 8.86 0.22 -5.51
CA ARG A 140 8.58 1.49 -6.20
C ARG A 140 7.10 1.70 -6.34
N VAL A 141 6.67 2.93 -6.08
CA VAL A 141 5.29 3.35 -6.16
C VAL A 141 5.18 4.45 -7.21
N TYR A 142 4.27 4.28 -8.16
CA TYR A 142 4.02 5.21 -9.25
C TYR A 142 2.55 5.62 -9.25
N GLU A 143 2.30 6.92 -9.26
CA GLU A 143 0.96 7.52 -9.32
C GLU A 143 0.77 8.18 -10.69
N PHE A 144 -0.36 7.92 -11.36
CA PHE A 144 -0.68 8.52 -12.66
C PHE A 144 -2.17 8.50 -13.00
#